data_AF-A0A952KHB0-F1
#
_entry.id   AF-A0A952KHB0-F1
#
_cell.length_a   1.000
_cell.length_b   1.000
_cell.length_c   1.000
_cell.angle_alpha   90.00
_cell.angle_beta   90.00
_cell.angle_gamma   90.00
#
_symmetry.space_group_name_H-M   'P 1'
#
loop_
_entity.id
_entity.type
_entity.pdbx_description
1 polymer ?
#
loop_
_entity_poly.entity_id
_entity_poly.type
_entity_poly.pdbx_seq_one_letter_code
_entity_poly.pdbx_strand_id
1 'polypeptide(L)'
;MRVLILVLVVIAVAFAAVIAFGSLRSPDGGNPPPSDQESLEEGGWEPPSWTAALNAVMSPFAPGLEMNPPRVSVNAGTTADRQAPASDDALRVARLALTSGRGIAVEYSCAGTEPDRDGKTCSQQVCLCADGATFTAAEIDGLCTSGWRKHRQAGGGVRCGAEDAEAAVTVYSRGGRLRFRVLGAGSAAAEFR
;
A
#
# COMPACT_ATOMS: atom_id res chain seq x y z
N MET A 1 -39.70 -12.35 -37.32
CA MET A 1 -38.38 -11.71 -37.56
C MET A 1 -38.46 -10.19 -37.69
N ARG A 2 -39.32 -9.61 -38.52
CA ARG A 2 -39.41 -8.14 -38.69
C ARG A 2 -39.67 -7.37 -37.38
N VAL A 3 -40.56 -7.87 -36.54
CA VAL A 3 -40.87 -7.26 -35.21
C VAL A 3 -39.68 -7.35 -34.26
N LEU A 4 -38.96 -8.48 -34.24
CA LEU A 4 -37.76 -8.68 -33.41
C LEU A 4 -36.64 -7.69 -33.80
N ILE A 5 -36.43 -7.50 -35.09
CA ILE A 5 -35.45 -6.53 -35.62
C ILE A 5 -35.83 -5.11 -35.19
N LEU A 6 -37.12 -4.77 -35.26
CA LEU A 6 -37.62 -3.44 -34.86
C LEU A 6 -37.39 -3.17 -33.37
N VAL A 7 -37.65 -4.17 -32.51
CA VAL A 7 -37.38 -4.07 -31.06
C VAL A 7 -35.88 -3.91 -30.78
N LEU A 8 -35.01 -4.67 -31.46
CA LEU A 8 -33.56 -4.56 -31.30
C LEU A 8 -33.04 -3.18 -31.72
N VAL A 9 -33.57 -2.60 -32.80
CA VAL A 9 -33.21 -1.25 -33.26
C VAL A 9 -33.62 -0.21 -32.22
N VAL A 10 -34.82 -0.31 -31.64
CA VAL A 10 -35.29 0.63 -30.61
C VAL A 10 -34.40 0.57 -29.37
N ILE A 11 -34.00 -0.63 -28.92
CA ILE A 11 -33.09 -0.80 -27.78
C ILE A 11 -31.71 -0.21 -28.08
N ALA A 12 -31.16 -0.46 -29.27
CA ALA A 12 -29.86 0.07 -29.67
C ALA A 12 -29.85 1.61 -29.72
N VAL A 13 -30.92 2.22 -30.22
CA VAL A 13 -31.06 3.68 -30.27
C VAL A 13 -31.21 4.25 -28.85
N ALA A 14 -32.00 3.62 -27.98
CA ALA A 14 -32.14 4.05 -26.60
C ALA A 14 -30.81 3.97 -25.83
N PHE A 15 -30.05 2.90 -26.03
CA PHE A 15 -28.74 2.71 -25.40
C PHE A 15 -27.72 3.75 -25.88
N ALA A 16 -27.69 4.03 -27.19
CA ALA A 16 -26.84 5.08 -27.76
C ALA A 16 -27.20 6.48 -27.22
N ALA A 17 -28.49 6.77 -27.06
CA ALA A 17 -28.95 8.03 -26.49
C ALA A 17 -28.52 8.18 -25.01
N VAL A 18 -28.60 7.13 -24.20
CA VAL A 18 -28.13 7.15 -22.80
C VAL A 18 -26.62 7.38 -22.71
N ILE A 19 -25.83 6.73 -23.56
CA ILE A 19 -24.37 6.92 -23.59
C ILE A 19 -24.02 8.35 -24.03
N ALA A 20 -24.65 8.85 -25.09
CA ALA A 20 -24.39 10.21 -25.60
C ALA A 20 -24.82 11.29 -24.59
N PHE A 21 -25.93 11.08 -23.87
CA PHE A 21 -26.39 12.00 -22.84
C PHE A 21 -25.53 11.91 -21.56
N GLY A 22 -25.01 10.73 -21.24
CA GLY A 22 -24.04 10.51 -20.17
C GLY A 22 -22.70 11.18 -20.45
N SER A 23 -22.18 11.07 -21.68
CA SER A 23 -20.91 11.68 -22.06
C SER A 23 -20.96 13.20 -22.14
N LEU A 24 -22.12 13.78 -22.45
CA LEU A 24 -22.33 15.24 -22.43
C LEU A 24 -22.49 15.81 -21.00
N ARG A 25 -22.70 14.97 -19.97
CA ARG A 25 -22.85 15.39 -18.57
C ARG A 25 -21.63 15.13 -17.69
N SER A 26 -20.57 14.55 -18.22
CA SER A 26 -19.31 14.39 -17.48
C SER A 26 -18.23 15.32 -18.05
N PRO A 27 -18.18 16.60 -17.63
CA PRO A 27 -16.90 17.29 -17.59
C PRO A 27 -16.11 16.65 -16.44
N ASP A 28 -14.98 16.05 -16.80
CA ASP A 28 -14.02 15.38 -15.92
C ASP A 28 -14.51 14.07 -15.30
N GLY A 29 -13.78 12.99 -15.63
CA GLY A 29 -13.83 11.75 -14.88
C GLY A 29 -13.48 12.06 -13.44
N GLY A 30 -14.50 12.08 -12.58
CA GLY A 30 -14.35 12.38 -11.17
C GLY A 30 -13.29 11.47 -10.57
N ASN A 31 -12.30 12.08 -9.93
CA ASN A 31 -11.39 11.36 -9.05
C ASN A 31 -12.23 10.50 -8.10
N PRO A 32 -11.79 9.26 -7.79
CA PRO A 32 -12.46 8.48 -6.76
C PRO A 32 -12.60 9.34 -5.51
N PRO A 33 -13.75 9.29 -4.81
CA PRO A 33 -13.96 10.12 -3.64
C PRO A 33 -12.80 9.87 -2.66
N PRO A 34 -12.14 10.95 -2.19
CA PRO A 34 -11.06 10.83 -1.24
C PRO A 34 -11.57 10.15 0.04
N SER A 35 -10.75 9.25 0.59
CA SER A 35 -11.12 8.32 1.67
C SER A 35 -10.93 8.90 3.08
N ASP A 36 -10.54 10.16 3.19
CA ASP A 36 -10.33 10.88 4.45
C ASP A 36 -11.58 11.70 4.82
N GLN A 37 -11.97 11.70 6.10
CA GLN A 37 -13.16 12.40 6.58
C GLN A 37 -13.12 13.90 6.34
N GLU A 38 -11.93 14.50 6.34
CA GLU A 38 -11.72 15.94 6.19
C GLU A 38 -12.11 16.44 4.78
N SER A 39 -11.90 15.63 3.75
CA SER A 39 -12.24 15.97 2.36
C SER A 39 -13.70 15.70 1.99
N LEU A 40 -14.41 14.88 2.79
CA LEU A 40 -15.85 14.68 2.68
C LEU A 40 -16.65 15.90 3.18
N GLU A 41 -16.08 16.67 4.12
CA GLU A 41 -16.69 17.90 4.64
C GLU A 41 -16.51 19.09 3.69
N GLU A 42 -15.39 19.17 2.95
CA GLU A 42 -15.13 20.24 1.98
C GLU A 42 -15.98 20.12 0.69
N GLY A 43 -16.48 18.93 0.37
CA GLY A 43 -17.24 18.65 -0.85
C GLY A 43 -18.74 18.98 -0.80
N GLY A 44 -19.26 19.44 0.35
CA GLY A 44 -20.68 19.80 0.52
C GLY A 44 -21.66 18.65 0.25
N TRP A 45 -21.17 17.41 0.23
CA TRP A 45 -21.99 16.22 0.01
C TRP A 45 -22.64 15.82 1.34
N GLU A 46 -23.89 16.22 1.54
CA GLU A 46 -24.70 15.70 2.64
C GLU A 46 -25.40 14.42 2.19
N PRO A 47 -25.25 13.32 2.93
CA PRO A 47 -25.93 12.09 2.57
C PRO A 47 -27.45 12.27 2.73
N PRO A 48 -28.28 11.71 1.82
CA PRO A 48 -29.73 11.78 1.93
C PRO A 48 -30.22 11.23 3.28
N SER A 49 -31.30 11.79 3.83
CA SER A 49 -31.80 11.44 5.18
C SER A 49 -32.07 9.95 5.44
N TRP A 50 -32.34 9.17 4.39
CA TRP A 50 -32.54 7.72 4.49
C TRP A 50 -31.24 6.93 4.75
N THR A 51 -30.07 7.50 4.45
CA THR A 51 -28.77 6.85 4.66
C THR A 51 -28.48 6.59 6.13
N ALA A 52 -28.94 7.45 7.04
CA ALA A 52 -28.81 7.24 8.48
C ALA A 52 -29.59 6.01 8.94
N ALA A 53 -30.80 5.81 8.40
CA ALA A 53 -31.61 4.62 8.67
C ALA A 53 -30.97 3.35 8.08
N LEU A 54 -30.45 3.45 6.86
CA LEU A 54 -29.73 2.34 6.22
C LEU A 54 -28.43 2.00 6.96
N ASN A 55 -27.69 2.99 7.46
CA ASN A 55 -26.51 2.79 8.29
C ASN A 55 -26.88 2.13 9.62
N ALA A 56 -27.97 2.54 10.28
CA ALA A 56 -28.44 1.88 11.51
C ALA A 56 -28.76 0.39 11.26
N VAL A 57 -29.41 0.07 10.14
CA VAL A 57 -29.77 -1.31 9.77
C VAL A 57 -28.56 -2.13 9.32
N MET A 58 -27.61 -1.51 8.61
CA MET A 58 -26.45 -2.20 8.03
C MET A 58 -25.22 -2.19 8.95
N SER A 59 -25.17 -1.34 9.98
CA SER A 59 -24.07 -1.28 10.95
C SER A 59 -23.69 -2.63 11.57
N PRO A 60 -24.60 -3.58 11.84
CA PRO A 60 -24.25 -4.90 12.37
C PRO A 60 -23.66 -5.85 11.31
N PHE A 61 -23.86 -5.54 10.03
CA PHE A 61 -23.42 -6.33 8.88
C PHE A 61 -22.24 -5.69 8.15
N ALA A 62 -21.85 -4.48 8.54
CA ALA A 62 -20.65 -3.83 8.03
C ALA A 62 -19.42 -4.60 8.53
N PRO A 63 -18.57 -5.12 7.64
CA PRO A 63 -17.32 -5.74 8.08
C PRO A 63 -16.52 -4.67 8.84
N GLY A 64 -16.10 -5.00 10.06
CA GLY A 64 -15.22 -4.14 10.84
C GLY A 64 -13.92 -3.93 10.08
N LEU A 65 -13.79 -2.79 9.41
CA LEU A 65 -12.52 -2.39 8.81
C LEU A 65 -11.64 -1.90 9.96
N GLU A 66 -10.72 -2.73 10.45
CA GLU A 66 -9.57 -2.24 11.22
C GLU A 66 -8.73 -1.39 10.26
N MET A 67 -9.07 -0.10 10.18
CA MET A 67 -8.54 0.84 9.18
C MET A 67 -7.10 1.27 9.43
N ASN A 68 -6.53 0.98 10.60
CA ASN A 68 -5.18 1.40 10.92
C ASN A 68 -4.20 0.23 10.82
N PRO A 69 -3.38 0.18 9.75
CA PRO A 69 -2.29 -0.78 9.71
C PRO A 69 -1.38 -0.58 10.93
N PRO A 70 -0.81 -1.67 11.48
CA PRO A 70 0.09 -1.55 12.62
C PRO A 70 1.30 -0.69 12.26
N ARG A 71 1.36 0.50 12.85
CA ARG A 71 2.52 1.40 12.74
C ARG A 71 3.63 0.91 13.66
N VAL A 72 4.83 0.79 13.11
CA VAL A 72 6.05 0.41 13.82
C VAL A 72 6.97 1.61 13.87
N SER A 73 7.27 2.09 15.07
CA SER A 73 8.21 3.20 15.29
C SER A 73 9.51 2.66 15.88
N VAL A 74 10.64 3.12 15.35
CA VAL A 74 11.98 2.67 15.77
C VAL A 74 12.88 3.88 15.97
N ASN A 75 13.74 3.82 17.00
CA ASN A 75 14.77 4.83 17.25
C ASN A 75 16.15 4.31 16.82
N ALA A 76 17.07 5.21 16.50
CA ALA A 76 18.45 4.88 16.17
C ALA A 76 19.09 4.07 17.31
N GLY A 77 19.86 3.04 16.95
CA GLY A 77 20.45 2.11 17.91
C GLY A 77 19.50 1.06 18.48
N THR A 78 18.21 1.09 18.14
CA THR A 78 17.22 0.08 18.54
C THR A 78 16.69 -0.71 17.36
N THR A 79 16.01 -1.82 17.65
CA THR A 79 15.32 -2.65 16.67
C THR A 79 13.90 -2.91 17.14
N ALA A 80 12.92 -2.87 16.25
CA ALA A 80 11.57 -3.36 16.53
C ALA A 80 11.30 -4.62 15.72
N ASP A 81 10.75 -5.64 16.36
CA ASP A 81 10.33 -6.86 15.71
C ASP A 81 8.79 -6.91 15.60
N ARG A 82 8.31 -7.42 14.47
CA ARG A 82 6.90 -7.76 14.25
C ARG A 82 6.79 -9.16 13.68
N GLN A 83 5.80 -9.89 14.15
CA GLN A 83 5.47 -11.20 13.61
C GLN A 83 4.56 -11.04 12.41
N ALA A 84 4.94 -11.62 11.28
CA ALA A 84 4.03 -11.86 10.17
C ALA A 84 3.31 -13.19 10.45
N PRO A 85 1.97 -13.20 10.60
CA PRO A 85 1.23 -14.42 10.92
C PRO A 85 1.30 -15.43 9.77
N ALA A 86 1.16 -16.71 10.12
CA ALA A 86 0.97 -17.75 9.13
C ALA A 86 -0.37 -17.56 8.39
N SER A 87 -0.43 -18.04 7.16
CA SER A 87 -1.59 -17.92 6.28
C SER A 87 -1.72 -19.19 5.45
N ASP A 88 -2.95 -19.56 5.10
CA ASP A 88 -3.22 -20.69 4.20
C ASP A 88 -2.83 -20.38 2.74
N ASP A 89 -2.64 -19.09 2.43
CA ASP A 89 -2.10 -18.64 1.15
C ASP A 89 -0.63 -19.05 0.99
N ALA A 90 -0.29 -19.63 -0.16
CA ALA A 90 1.07 -20.07 -0.45
C ALA A 90 2.09 -18.92 -0.35
N LEU A 91 1.70 -17.72 -0.79
CA LEU A 91 2.50 -16.50 -0.79
C LEU A 91 1.59 -15.29 -0.57
N ARG A 92 2.04 -14.35 0.26
CA ARG A 92 1.42 -13.04 0.47
C ARG A 92 2.43 -11.94 0.22
N VAL A 93 1.96 -10.80 -0.24
CA VAL A 93 2.79 -9.60 -0.39
C VAL A 93 2.45 -8.66 0.76
N ALA A 94 3.44 -8.41 1.60
CA ALA A 94 3.39 -7.36 2.60
C ALA A 94 3.84 -6.03 2.00
N ARG A 95 3.02 -5.01 2.13
CA ARG A 95 3.37 -3.65 1.70
C ARG A 95 3.91 -2.88 2.90
N LEU A 96 5.04 -2.23 2.68
CA LEU A 96 5.72 -1.39 3.65
C LEU A 96 5.73 0.04 3.14
N ALA A 97 5.36 0.98 4.02
CA ALA A 97 5.41 2.40 3.71
C ALA A 97 6.09 3.17 4.85
N LEU A 98 7.04 4.04 4.53
CA LEU A 98 7.65 4.97 5.47
C LEU A 98 6.64 6.08 5.77
N THR A 99 6.26 6.23 7.05
CA THR A 99 5.31 7.28 7.47
C THR A 99 5.98 8.47 8.13
N SER A 100 7.18 8.29 8.69
CA SER A 100 7.96 9.39 9.24
C SER A 100 9.44 9.02 9.36
N GLY A 101 10.29 10.04 9.47
CA GLY A 101 11.74 9.90 9.56
C GLY A 101 12.43 9.87 8.20
N ARG A 102 13.77 9.74 8.21
CA ARG A 102 14.59 9.79 6.99
C ARG A 102 14.61 8.47 6.23
N GLY A 103 14.63 7.34 6.94
CA GLY A 103 14.62 6.03 6.33
C GLY A 103 14.69 4.89 7.35
N ILE A 104 14.30 3.70 6.88
CA ILE A 104 14.21 2.50 7.69
C ILE A 104 14.55 1.27 6.83
N ALA A 105 15.34 0.35 7.38
CA ALA A 105 15.60 -0.96 6.82
C ALA A 105 14.68 -1.99 7.48
N VAL A 106 14.14 -2.89 6.66
CA VAL A 106 13.27 -3.98 7.08
C VAL A 106 13.88 -5.28 6.59
N GLU A 107 14.18 -6.17 7.53
CA GLU A 107 14.65 -7.52 7.27
C GLU A 107 13.52 -8.51 7.58
N TYR A 108 13.17 -9.33 6.61
CA TYR A 108 12.24 -10.44 6.78
C TYR A 108 13.00 -11.76 6.89
N SER A 109 12.62 -12.59 7.86
CA SER A 109 13.08 -13.97 8.03
C SER A 109 11.89 -14.89 8.25
N CYS A 110 11.77 -15.99 7.50
CA CYS A 110 10.66 -16.95 7.63
C CYS A 110 10.72 -17.73 8.94
N ALA A 111 9.56 -18.27 9.34
CA ALA A 111 9.48 -19.21 10.44
C ALA A 111 9.96 -20.61 10.01
N GLY A 112 11.18 -20.99 10.42
CA GLY A 112 11.76 -22.31 10.20
C GLY A 112 12.50 -22.49 8.86
N THR A 113 12.81 -23.73 8.51
CA THR A 113 13.38 -24.11 7.20
C THR A 113 12.23 -24.28 6.21
N GLU A 114 11.87 -23.20 5.52
CA GLU A 114 11.17 -23.38 4.26
C GLU A 114 12.17 -23.85 3.21
N PRO A 115 11.85 -24.92 2.45
CA PRO A 115 12.71 -25.35 1.36
C PRO A 115 12.80 -24.21 0.36
N ASP A 116 14.00 -23.91 -0.14
CA ASP A 116 14.23 -22.97 -1.24
C ASP A 116 13.31 -23.33 -2.40
N ARG A 117 12.15 -22.68 -2.47
CA ARG A 117 11.29 -22.71 -3.64
C ARG A 117 11.74 -21.56 -4.51
N ASP A 118 12.13 -21.88 -5.74
CA ASP A 118 12.40 -20.91 -6.81
C ASP A 118 13.63 -20.00 -6.61
N GLY A 119 14.67 -20.49 -5.92
CA GLY A 119 15.99 -19.81 -5.87
C GLY A 119 16.00 -18.47 -5.15
N LYS A 120 14.97 -18.16 -4.34
CA LYS A 120 14.90 -16.98 -3.50
C LYS A 120 15.19 -17.38 -2.06
N THR A 121 16.28 -16.85 -1.51
CA THR A 121 16.61 -17.00 -0.10
C THR A 121 15.44 -16.48 0.74
N CYS A 122 15.00 -17.29 1.70
CA CYS A 122 13.95 -16.94 2.65
C CYS A 122 14.16 -15.55 3.30
N SER A 123 15.41 -15.16 3.58
CA SER A 123 15.74 -13.82 4.06
C SER A 123 15.63 -12.79 2.94
N GLN A 124 14.86 -11.73 3.22
CA GLN A 124 14.69 -10.58 2.32
C GLN A 124 15.02 -9.30 3.07
N GLN A 125 15.72 -8.38 2.42
CA GLN A 125 16.10 -7.10 3.00
C GLN A 125 15.63 -5.97 2.09
N VAL A 126 14.90 -5.02 2.67
CA VAL A 126 14.28 -3.90 1.99
C VAL A 126 14.61 -2.62 2.72
N CYS A 127 14.94 -1.57 1.98
CA CYS A 127 15.20 -0.24 2.53
C CYS A 127 14.21 0.76 1.97
N LEU A 128 13.66 1.57 2.89
CA LEU A 128 12.71 2.64 2.60
C LEU A 128 13.34 3.96 3.05
N CYS A 129 13.09 5.04 2.31
CA CYS A 129 13.56 6.36 2.67
C CYS A 129 12.69 7.46 2.07
N ALA A 130 12.69 8.62 2.73
CA ALA A 130 11.94 9.78 2.27
C ALA A 130 12.57 10.36 0.98
N ASP A 131 11.74 10.98 0.14
CA ASP A 131 12.22 11.61 -1.09
C ASP A 131 13.31 12.65 -0.81
N GLY A 132 14.38 12.62 -1.60
CA GLY A 132 15.54 13.48 -1.45
C GLY A 132 16.43 13.19 -0.23
N ALA A 133 16.08 12.24 0.63
CA ALA A 133 16.93 11.85 1.75
C ALA A 133 18.27 11.31 1.25
N THR A 134 19.35 11.75 1.88
CA THR A 134 20.70 11.30 1.56
C THR A 134 21.28 10.46 2.69
N PHE A 135 22.09 9.46 2.35
CA PHE A 135 22.77 8.61 3.30
C PHE A 135 24.22 8.39 2.89
N THR A 136 25.10 8.33 3.88
CA THR A 136 26.49 7.90 3.71
C THR A 136 26.56 6.39 3.56
N ALA A 137 27.63 5.88 2.96
CA ALA A 137 27.84 4.45 2.82
C ALA A 137 27.83 3.72 4.18
N ALA A 138 28.36 4.34 5.24
CA ALA A 138 28.42 3.77 6.58
C ALA A 138 27.04 3.62 7.24
N GLU A 139 26.11 4.55 7.00
CA GLU A 139 24.76 4.51 7.60
C GLU A 139 23.88 3.38 7.05
N ILE A 140 24.18 2.90 5.84
CA ILE A 140 23.37 1.91 5.12
C ILE A 140 24.12 0.57 4.94
N ASP A 141 25.38 0.49 5.37
CA ASP A 141 26.17 -0.73 5.20
C ASP A 141 25.62 -1.87 6.06
N GLY A 142 25.49 -3.05 5.46
CA GLY A 142 24.83 -4.21 6.08
C GLY A 142 23.32 -4.07 6.30
N LEU A 143 22.72 -2.90 6.09
CA LEU A 143 21.28 -2.65 6.22
C LEU A 143 20.54 -2.64 4.88
N CYS A 144 21.21 -2.25 3.81
CA CYS A 144 20.64 -2.20 2.47
C CYS A 144 21.45 -3.04 1.49
N THR A 145 20.73 -3.76 0.63
CA THR A 145 21.36 -4.61 -0.39
C THR A 145 22.21 -3.79 -1.36
N SER A 146 23.25 -4.40 -1.93
CA SER A 146 24.12 -3.73 -2.91
C SER A 146 23.36 -3.29 -4.16
N GLY A 147 22.36 -4.06 -4.61
CA GLY A 147 21.48 -3.70 -5.71
C GLY A 147 20.69 -2.42 -5.43
N TRP A 148 20.06 -2.33 -4.24
CA TRP A 148 19.33 -1.13 -3.83
C TRP A 148 20.22 0.12 -3.79
N ARG A 149 21.44 -0.02 -3.24
CA ARG A 149 22.43 1.07 -3.16
C ARG A 149 22.88 1.57 -4.53
N LYS A 150 23.16 0.66 -5.47
CA LYS A 150 23.62 0.99 -6.83
C LYS A 150 22.61 1.84 -7.60
N HIS A 151 21.32 1.54 -7.48
CA HIS A 151 20.27 2.29 -8.18
C HIS A 151 20.09 3.73 -7.68
N ARG A 152 20.64 4.05 -6.50
CA ARG A 152 20.45 5.34 -5.82
C ARG A 152 21.77 6.06 -5.55
N GLN A 153 22.85 5.61 -6.16
CA GLN A 153 24.17 6.17 -5.93
C GLN A 153 24.24 7.61 -6.45
N ALA A 154 24.59 8.54 -5.56
CA ALA A 154 24.74 9.95 -5.89
C ALA A 154 25.88 10.56 -5.06
N GLY A 155 26.91 11.08 -5.74
CA GLY A 155 27.95 11.90 -5.11
C GLY A 155 28.63 11.29 -3.89
N GLY A 156 29.17 10.07 -3.99
CA GLY A 156 29.87 9.39 -2.89
C GLY A 156 28.95 8.79 -1.80
N GLY A 157 27.64 8.98 -1.90
CA GLY A 157 26.63 8.39 -1.03
C GLY A 157 25.44 7.86 -1.81
N VAL A 158 24.30 7.81 -1.14
CA VAL A 158 23.01 7.40 -1.70
C VAL A 158 22.01 8.54 -1.55
N ARG A 159 21.21 8.78 -2.58
CA ARG A 159 20.07 9.72 -2.56
C ARG A 159 18.80 8.99 -2.96
N CYS A 160 17.78 9.14 -2.14
CA CYS A 160 16.48 8.54 -2.36
C CYS A 160 15.60 9.37 -3.30
N GLY A 161 14.76 8.69 -4.06
CA GLY A 161 13.70 9.27 -4.89
C GLY A 161 12.31 9.01 -4.31
N ALA A 162 11.29 9.53 -4.99
CA ALA A 162 9.89 9.44 -4.54
C ALA A 162 9.36 8.01 -4.36
N GLU A 163 9.83 7.05 -5.16
CA GLU A 163 9.38 5.65 -5.10
C GLU A 163 10.02 4.86 -3.95
N ASP A 164 10.93 5.47 -3.19
CA ASP A 164 11.68 4.78 -2.13
C ASP A 164 10.96 4.80 -0.77
N ALA A 165 9.86 5.54 -0.67
CA ALA A 165 9.05 5.58 0.54
C ALA A 165 8.19 4.32 0.71
N GLU A 166 8.06 3.51 -0.35
CA GLU A 166 7.26 2.28 -0.36
C GLU A 166 8.05 1.08 -0.88
N ALA A 167 7.71 -0.10 -0.38
CA ALA A 167 8.27 -1.34 -0.89
C ALA A 167 7.37 -2.53 -0.56
N ALA A 168 7.69 -3.66 -1.15
CA ALA A 168 6.98 -4.92 -0.94
C ALA A 168 7.95 -6.02 -0.49
N VAL A 169 7.49 -6.84 0.44
CA VAL A 169 8.18 -8.06 0.90
C VAL A 169 7.25 -9.24 0.70
N THR A 170 7.78 -10.35 0.20
CA THR A 170 6.99 -11.59 0.12
C THR A 170 7.00 -12.28 1.48
N VAL A 171 5.82 -12.50 2.06
CA VAL A 171 5.60 -13.31 3.27
C VAL A 171 5.13 -14.69 2.85
N TYR A 172 5.79 -15.72 3.34
CA TYR A 172 5.47 -17.09 3.00
C TYR A 172 4.38 -17.67 3.91
N SER A 173 3.77 -18.79 3.50
CA SER A 173 2.66 -19.45 4.19
C SER A 173 2.87 -19.68 5.70
N ARG A 174 4.09 -20.01 6.13
CA ARG A 174 4.39 -20.22 7.57
C ARG A 174 4.54 -18.92 8.36
N GLY A 175 4.44 -17.78 7.70
CA GLY A 175 4.72 -16.47 8.27
C GLY A 175 6.22 -16.28 8.53
N GLY A 176 6.53 -15.33 9.40
CA GLY A 176 7.91 -14.98 9.69
C GLY A 176 8.03 -13.80 10.63
N ARG A 177 9.23 -13.23 10.68
CA ARG A 177 9.57 -12.10 11.53
C ARG A 177 10.14 -10.98 10.67
N LEU A 178 9.59 -9.79 10.86
CA LEU A 178 10.07 -8.54 10.29
C LEU A 178 10.82 -7.78 11.36
N ARG A 179 12.06 -7.42 11.08
CA ARG A 179 12.92 -6.62 11.94
C ARG A 179 13.15 -5.27 11.31
N PHE A 180 12.77 -4.22 12.02
CA PHE A 180 12.84 -2.83 11.60
C PHE A 180 14.03 -2.13 12.27
N ARG A 181 14.80 -1.37 11.49
CA ARG A 181 15.98 -0.61 11.95
C ARG A 181 16.02 0.75 11.25
N VAL A 182 16.25 1.83 12.00
CA VAL A 182 16.41 3.18 11.41
C VAL A 182 17.68 3.24 10.55
N LEU A 183 17.60 3.93 9.41
CA LEU A 183 18.76 4.31 8.61
C LEU A 183 19.34 5.63 9.15
N GLY A 184 20.61 5.62 9.54
CA GLY A 184 21.29 6.79 10.09
C GLY A 184 20.82 7.17 11.51
N ALA A 185 20.89 8.47 11.82
CA ALA A 185 20.52 9.01 13.13
C ALA A 185 19.03 9.41 13.22
N GLY A 186 18.46 9.38 14.42
CA GLY A 186 17.11 9.85 14.71
C GLY A 186 16.10 8.72 14.95
N SER A 187 14.87 8.90 14.48
CA SER A 187 13.81 7.91 14.55
C SER A 187 13.08 7.81 13.21
N ALA A 188 12.44 6.68 12.95
CA ALA A 188 11.61 6.47 11.78
C ALA A 188 10.40 5.58 12.14
N ALA A 189 9.30 5.79 11.43
CA ALA A 189 8.14 4.92 11.52
C ALA A 189 7.75 4.38 10.16
N ALA A 190 7.32 3.12 10.13
CA ALA A 190 6.78 2.47 8.96
C ALA A 190 5.44 1.79 9.28
N GLU A 191 4.59 1.71 8.28
CA GLU A 191 3.37 0.92 8.30
C GLU A 191 3.59 -0.39 7.56
N PHE A 192 2.99 -1.46 8.07
CA PHE A 192 3.02 -2.80 7.51
C PHE A 192 1.59 -3.26 7.23
N ARG A 193 1.30 -3.65 5.98
CA ARG A 193 -0.02 -4.11 5.49
C ARG A 193 0.11 -5.46 4.81
#